data_AF-A0A7L8U775-F1
#
_entry.id   AF-A0A7L8U775-F1
#
_cell.length_a   1.000
_cell.length_b   1.000
_cell.length_c   1.000
_cell.angle_alpha   90.00
_cell.angle_beta   90.00
_cell.angle_gamma   90.00
#
_symmetry.space_group_name_H-M   'P 1'
#
loop_
_entity.id
_entity.type
_entity.pdbx_description
1 polymer ?
#
loop_
_entity_poly.entity_id
_entity_poly.type
_entity_poly.pdbx_seq_one_letter_code
_entity_poly.pdbx_strand_id
1 'polypeptide(L)'
;METLEEQFKNMHLLDREERLKLLRKIDIIRPGDLRPFFPVRWLWKRCNVKVLIVTDGGLNFGTGEFGLSEFLTTFNELQRSTWYNYQITLGHRSSTPFSNPNTLVVATIPGFNFASSVTLNNFDQVWLFGINSGAGLPSDELAKVEDYMNNGGGLFATGDHGTLGSSMCSNIPRVKDMRHWADFGANEVGMTQPRRNDTNRPKAGDATSLYFDNQSDNIPQNISVRIFGTGLPHPLLSIKKSVRPSGLIDIMPDHPHEGECKPETSFTANGVTVSTQNIATSFVLGGSTVGGGAKALTIPHSFSSIAVWDGRLANVGRIVVDSTWHHFVNVNLNGVGSTFNGDDRPGIQSGLTTADFNVIRQYFMNIALWITRRKLIFCLRKYVWYYLLKDSQLIEASLNHPIEERENISIADLNSIGALAEEILSEKYSPAFARDFLIEALEPVNPNLAYKLNIWKPDDPEKVREIDDKYYQPWVNLDFILHTAIGAGFIALRDDKIISDENASEKDLDSIIDVFNRGVQFGFDKSVKNLGESINSLTNELKIQL
;
A
#
# COMPACT_ATOMS: atom_id res chain seq x y z
N MET A 1 10.86 -9.37 -35.72
CA MET A 1 11.38 -10.03 -34.50
C MET A 1 10.54 -11.27 -34.26
N GLU A 2 11.10 -12.43 -34.61
CA GLU A 2 10.37 -13.71 -34.69
C GLU A 2 10.28 -14.43 -33.32
N THR A 3 11.10 -14.07 -32.33
CA THR A 3 11.06 -14.65 -30.98
C THR A 3 10.93 -13.58 -29.87
N LEU A 4 10.35 -13.96 -28.72
CA LEU A 4 10.28 -13.12 -27.50
C LEU A 4 11.67 -12.68 -27.02
N GLU A 5 12.66 -13.56 -27.16
CA GLU A 5 14.05 -13.29 -26.81
C GLU A 5 14.67 -12.24 -27.73
N GLU A 6 14.40 -12.32 -29.04
CA GLU A 6 14.85 -11.32 -30.00
C GLU A 6 14.15 -9.97 -29.79
N GLN A 7 12.86 -9.98 -29.41
CA GLN A 7 12.13 -8.77 -29.01
C GLN A 7 12.74 -8.12 -27.77
N PHE A 8 13.12 -8.92 -26.76
CA PHE A 8 13.76 -8.42 -25.56
C PHE A 8 15.17 -7.89 -25.83
N LYS A 9 16.00 -8.59 -26.60
CA LYS A 9 17.36 -8.12 -26.96
C LYS A 9 17.35 -6.80 -27.75
N ASN A 10 16.30 -6.59 -28.54
CA ASN A 10 16.13 -5.38 -29.35
C ASN A 10 15.12 -4.39 -28.76
N MET A 11 14.84 -4.46 -27.45
CA MET A 11 13.84 -3.62 -26.80
C MET A 11 14.15 -2.12 -26.90
N HIS A 12 15.42 -1.75 -27.07
CA HIS A 12 15.86 -0.38 -27.33
C HIS A 12 15.36 0.19 -28.68
N LEU A 13 14.97 -0.67 -29.63
CA LEU A 13 14.41 -0.27 -30.93
C LEU A 13 12.89 -0.12 -30.91
N LEU A 14 12.23 -0.51 -29.81
CA LEU A 14 10.79 -0.48 -29.67
C LEU A 14 10.30 0.90 -29.20
N ASP A 15 9.12 1.29 -29.68
CA ASP A 15 8.47 2.47 -29.12
C ASP A 15 8.02 2.22 -27.67
N ARG A 16 7.57 3.28 -27.00
CA ARG A 16 7.21 3.21 -25.57
C ARG A 16 6.09 2.19 -25.29
N GLU A 17 5.06 2.14 -26.12
CA GLU A 17 3.91 1.26 -25.89
C GLU A 17 4.27 -0.20 -26.18
N GLU A 18 5.06 -0.42 -27.23
CA GLU A 18 5.60 -1.73 -27.59
C GLU A 18 6.49 -2.31 -26.48
N ARG A 19 7.34 -1.49 -25.85
CA ARG A 19 8.19 -1.89 -24.73
C ARG A 19 7.37 -2.35 -23.53
N LEU A 20 6.40 -1.57 -23.09
CA LEU A 20 5.53 -1.94 -21.96
C LEU A 20 4.74 -3.22 -22.24
N LYS A 21 4.25 -3.36 -23.49
CA LYS A 21 3.53 -4.56 -23.92
C LYS A 21 4.44 -5.80 -23.92
N LEU A 22 5.69 -5.64 -24.31
CA LEU A 22 6.69 -6.71 -24.25
C LEU A 22 7.00 -7.12 -22.81
N LEU A 23 7.26 -6.15 -21.92
CA LEU A 23 7.49 -6.42 -20.48
C LEU A 23 6.31 -7.15 -19.85
N ARG A 24 5.07 -6.74 -20.15
CA ARG A 24 3.85 -7.43 -19.72
C ARG A 24 3.80 -8.87 -20.23
N LYS A 25 4.10 -9.10 -21.51
CA LYS A 25 4.13 -10.46 -22.09
C LYS A 25 5.18 -11.33 -21.41
N ILE A 26 6.36 -10.79 -21.12
CA ILE A 26 7.45 -11.52 -20.44
C ILE A 26 7.02 -11.91 -19.03
N ASP A 27 6.40 -11.00 -18.27
CA ASP A 27 5.97 -11.27 -16.89
C ASP A 27 4.85 -12.33 -16.81
N ILE A 28 3.94 -12.31 -17.79
CA ILE A 28 2.86 -13.32 -17.92
C ILE A 28 3.41 -14.69 -18.32
N ILE A 29 4.24 -14.74 -19.37
CA ILE A 29 4.68 -16.00 -20.00
C ILE A 29 5.82 -16.66 -19.20
N ARG A 30 6.66 -15.86 -18.52
CA ARG A 30 7.86 -16.27 -17.79
C ARG A 30 8.72 -17.33 -18.55
N PRO A 31 9.07 -17.07 -19.81
CA PRO A 31 9.84 -18.02 -20.61
C PRO A 31 11.19 -18.28 -19.95
N GLY A 32 11.60 -19.55 -19.87
CA GLY A 32 12.77 -19.99 -19.09
C GLY A 32 14.05 -19.19 -19.38
N ASP A 33 14.25 -18.82 -20.65
CA ASP A 33 15.45 -18.16 -21.15
C ASP A 33 15.47 -16.63 -20.91
N LEU A 34 14.34 -16.03 -20.54
CA LEU A 34 14.22 -14.62 -20.11
C LEU A 34 13.72 -14.49 -18.68
N ARG A 35 13.72 -15.59 -17.91
CA ARG A 35 13.43 -15.47 -16.47
C ARG A 35 14.51 -14.58 -15.88
N PRO A 36 14.12 -13.63 -15.00
CA PRO A 36 15.11 -12.82 -14.30
C PRO A 36 16.14 -13.77 -13.69
N PHE A 37 17.42 -13.46 -13.86
CA PHE A 37 18.48 -14.35 -13.39
C PHE A 37 18.41 -14.41 -11.85
N PHE A 38 17.90 -15.52 -11.34
CA PHE A 38 17.90 -15.82 -9.92
C PHE A 38 18.84 -17.00 -9.68
N PRO A 39 20.08 -16.77 -9.23
CA PRO A 39 20.92 -17.83 -8.69
C PRO A 39 20.10 -18.68 -7.73
N VAL A 40 20.21 -20.00 -7.83
CA VAL A 40 19.52 -20.94 -6.91
C VAL A 40 19.84 -20.62 -5.44
N ARG A 41 20.98 -19.98 -5.17
CA ARG A 41 21.38 -19.47 -3.84
C ARG A 41 20.56 -18.26 -3.35
N TRP A 42 19.96 -17.47 -4.23
CA TRP A 42 19.12 -16.30 -3.89
C TRP A 42 17.69 -16.67 -3.48
N LEU A 43 17.23 -17.89 -3.76
CA LEU A 43 15.97 -18.40 -3.21
C LEU A 43 15.98 -18.49 -1.67
N TRP A 44 17.16 -18.48 -1.04
CA TRP A 44 17.36 -18.76 0.38
C TRP A 44 17.57 -17.53 1.27
N LYS A 45 17.74 -16.33 0.68
CA LYS A 45 17.98 -15.08 1.43
C LYS A 45 17.14 -13.93 0.87
N ARG A 46 15.85 -14.02 1.16
CA ARG A 46 14.87 -12.94 0.96
C ARG A 46 14.79 -12.07 2.20
N CYS A 47 14.21 -10.88 2.06
CA CYS A 47 13.93 -10.01 3.20
C CYS A 47 12.85 -10.67 4.07
N ASN A 48 13.24 -11.25 5.20
CA ASN A 48 12.30 -11.93 6.09
C ASN A 48 11.41 -10.90 6.79
N VAL A 49 10.10 -10.99 6.58
CA VAL A 49 9.08 -10.14 7.21
C VAL A 49 8.30 -10.99 8.19
N LYS A 50 8.35 -10.64 9.48
CA LYS A 50 7.57 -11.31 10.51
C LYS A 50 6.25 -10.58 10.72
N VAL A 51 5.15 -11.28 10.51
CA VAL A 51 3.80 -10.73 10.62
C VAL A 51 3.07 -11.41 11.76
N LEU A 52 2.48 -10.61 12.64
CA LEU A 52 1.53 -11.07 13.65
C LEU A 52 0.13 -10.65 13.23
N ILE A 53 -0.80 -11.60 13.17
CA ILE A 53 -2.22 -11.33 12.92
C ILE A 53 -3.00 -11.84 14.13
N VAL A 54 -3.78 -10.97 14.76
CA VAL A 54 -4.52 -11.27 15.98
C VAL A 54 -6.02 -11.10 15.75
N THR A 55 -6.80 -12.12 16.11
CA THR A 55 -8.27 -12.06 16.14
C THR A 55 -8.82 -12.31 17.55
N ASP A 56 -10.07 -11.91 17.78
CA ASP A 56 -10.83 -12.25 18.98
C ASP A 56 -12.27 -12.71 18.66
N GLY A 57 -13.01 -13.13 19.69
CA GLY A 57 -14.42 -13.52 19.57
C GLY A 57 -14.67 -14.61 18.53
N GLY A 58 -15.60 -14.36 17.61
CA GLY A 58 -15.96 -15.26 16.52
C GLY A 58 -15.07 -15.14 15.26
N LEU A 59 -14.25 -14.09 15.15
CA LEU A 59 -13.29 -13.94 14.06
C LEU A 59 -12.17 -14.96 14.20
N ASN A 60 -11.88 -15.68 13.13
CA ASN A 60 -10.93 -16.78 13.19
C ASN A 60 -10.09 -16.88 11.92
N PHE A 61 -9.20 -17.87 11.89
CA PHE A 61 -8.31 -18.13 10.76
C PHE A 61 -8.76 -19.33 9.93
N GLY A 62 -9.99 -19.83 10.13
CA GLY A 62 -10.52 -20.95 9.37
C GLY A 62 -11.04 -20.55 7.98
N THR A 63 -11.59 -21.54 7.29
CA THR A 63 -12.25 -21.38 5.99
C THR A 63 -13.74 -21.07 6.11
N GLY A 64 -14.25 -20.84 7.32
CA GLY A 64 -15.66 -20.48 7.56
C GLY A 64 -15.95 -19.00 7.32
N GLU A 65 -17.21 -18.60 7.58
CA GLU A 65 -17.77 -17.28 7.31
C GLU A 65 -16.88 -16.10 7.74
N PHE A 66 -16.68 -15.95 9.05
CA PHE A 66 -15.83 -14.94 9.68
C PHE A 66 -14.35 -15.35 9.77
N GLY A 67 -13.94 -16.26 8.88
CA GLY A 67 -12.56 -16.69 8.73
C GLY A 67 -11.74 -15.73 7.87
N LEU A 68 -10.44 -15.64 8.13
CA LEU A 68 -9.49 -14.82 7.37
C LEU A 68 -8.65 -15.61 6.35
N SER A 69 -9.03 -16.84 6.01
CA SER A 69 -8.20 -17.70 5.14
C SER A 69 -7.98 -17.13 3.74
N GLU A 70 -9.00 -16.49 3.15
CA GLU A 70 -8.89 -15.88 1.82
C GLU A 70 -7.95 -14.66 1.85
N PHE A 71 -8.10 -13.79 2.85
CA PHE A 71 -7.17 -12.67 3.09
C PHE A 71 -5.72 -13.16 3.25
N LEU A 72 -5.49 -14.25 4.01
CA LEU A 72 -4.15 -14.79 4.21
C LEU A 72 -3.48 -15.24 2.89
N THR A 73 -4.25 -15.53 1.83
CA THR A 73 -3.67 -15.83 0.50
C THR A 73 -2.88 -14.66 -0.08
N THR A 74 -3.17 -13.43 0.34
CA THR A 74 -2.46 -12.20 -0.03
C THR A 74 -0.95 -12.30 0.23
N PHE A 75 -0.55 -12.88 1.36
CA PHE A 75 0.87 -13.00 1.70
C PHE A 75 1.60 -13.99 0.78
N ASN A 76 0.89 -15.00 0.26
CA ASN A 76 1.45 -15.87 -0.79
C ASN A 76 1.70 -15.09 -2.08
N GLU A 77 0.76 -14.22 -2.45
CA GLU A 77 0.93 -13.37 -3.64
C GLU A 77 2.02 -12.33 -3.45
N LEU A 78 2.10 -11.69 -2.27
CA LEU A 78 3.21 -10.80 -1.91
C LEU A 78 4.56 -11.52 -1.99
N GLN A 79 4.67 -12.71 -1.41
CA GLN A 79 5.92 -13.48 -1.47
C GLN A 79 6.26 -13.87 -2.92
N ARG A 80 5.28 -14.11 -3.78
CA ARG A 80 5.52 -14.43 -5.21
C ARG A 80 5.91 -13.22 -6.03
N SER A 81 5.34 -12.05 -5.73
CA SER A 81 5.49 -10.82 -6.52
C SER A 81 6.57 -9.86 -5.98
N THR A 82 7.13 -10.14 -4.81
CA THR A 82 8.14 -9.30 -4.16
C THR A 82 9.35 -10.10 -3.68
N TRP A 83 10.37 -9.40 -3.18
CA TRP A 83 11.57 -10.00 -2.57
C TRP A 83 11.44 -10.27 -1.07
N TYR A 84 10.22 -10.17 -0.53
CA TYR A 84 9.95 -10.54 0.85
C TYR A 84 9.74 -12.05 1.00
N ASN A 85 10.10 -12.55 2.18
CA ASN A 85 9.73 -13.88 2.66
C ASN A 85 8.92 -13.71 3.94
N TYR A 86 7.64 -14.02 3.87
CA TYR A 86 6.71 -13.76 4.95
C TYR A 86 6.65 -14.95 5.92
N GLN A 87 6.72 -14.64 7.21
CA GLN A 87 6.54 -15.58 8.30
C GLN A 87 5.38 -15.11 9.17
N ILE A 88 4.28 -15.84 9.13
CA ILE A 88 3.03 -15.42 9.76
C ILE A 88 2.84 -16.17 11.08
N THR A 89 2.68 -15.41 12.16
CA THR A 89 2.19 -15.91 13.44
C THR A 89 0.74 -15.49 13.61
N LEU A 90 -0.13 -16.44 13.91
CA LEU A 90 -1.54 -16.20 14.15
C LEU A 90 -1.82 -16.28 15.65
N GLY A 91 -2.39 -15.23 16.23
CA GLY A 91 -2.83 -15.17 17.62
C GLY A 91 -4.35 -15.11 17.70
N HIS A 92 -4.97 -15.92 18.57
CA HIS A 92 -6.39 -15.80 18.85
C HIS A 92 -6.62 -15.57 20.35
N ARG A 93 -7.45 -14.60 20.74
CA ARG A 93 -7.68 -14.26 22.15
C ARG A 93 -8.35 -15.40 22.95
N SER A 94 -9.22 -16.19 22.33
CA SER A 94 -9.74 -17.44 22.91
C SER A 94 -8.64 -18.50 23.04
N SER A 95 -8.68 -19.27 24.13
CA SER A 95 -7.79 -20.42 24.38
C SER A 95 -8.11 -21.66 23.56
N THR A 96 -9.14 -21.62 22.70
CA THR A 96 -9.47 -22.74 21.79
C THR A 96 -8.36 -22.94 20.77
N PRO A 97 -7.75 -24.14 20.69
CA PRO A 97 -6.76 -24.45 19.66
C PRO A 97 -7.33 -24.30 18.25
N PHE A 98 -6.49 -23.84 17.33
CA PHE A 98 -6.86 -23.67 15.92
C PHE A 98 -5.64 -23.91 15.03
N SER A 99 -5.91 -24.15 13.75
CA SER A 99 -4.91 -24.27 12.70
C SER A 99 -5.36 -23.52 11.45
N ASN A 100 -4.42 -23.26 10.56
CA ASN A 100 -4.68 -22.70 9.25
C ASN A 100 -3.78 -23.41 8.21
N PRO A 101 -4.29 -23.74 7.02
CA PRO A 101 -3.55 -24.52 6.03
C PRO A 101 -2.52 -23.70 5.23
N ASN A 102 -2.44 -22.38 5.41
CA ASN A 102 -1.54 -21.52 4.68
C ASN A 102 -0.07 -21.83 5.06
N THR A 103 0.74 -22.11 4.05
CA THR A 103 2.13 -22.56 4.20
C THR A 103 3.06 -21.51 4.78
N LEU A 104 2.66 -20.23 4.81
CA LEU A 104 3.43 -19.14 5.41
C LEU A 104 3.16 -18.99 6.91
N VAL A 105 2.17 -19.71 7.45
CA VAL A 105 1.89 -19.74 8.89
C VAL A 105 2.92 -20.63 9.58
N VAL A 106 3.76 -20.00 10.40
CA VAL A 106 4.85 -20.66 11.13
C VAL A 106 4.49 -20.97 12.58
N ALA A 107 3.48 -20.30 13.13
CA ALA A 107 3.00 -20.51 14.50
C ALA A 107 1.53 -20.10 14.66
N THR A 108 0.81 -20.84 15.50
CA THR A 108 -0.53 -20.48 15.99
C THR A 108 -0.50 -20.41 17.51
N ILE A 109 -1.14 -19.40 18.09
CA ILE A 109 -1.14 -19.14 19.53
C ILE A 109 -2.58 -18.94 20.01
N PRO A 110 -3.23 -19.98 20.55
CA PRO A 110 -4.49 -19.81 21.27
C PRO A 110 -4.26 -19.12 22.61
N GLY A 111 -5.24 -18.36 23.10
CA GLY A 111 -5.14 -17.59 24.34
C GLY A 111 -4.13 -16.46 24.24
N PHE A 112 -3.98 -15.87 23.05
CA PHE A 112 -2.97 -14.87 22.77
C PHE A 112 -3.08 -13.66 23.71
N ASN A 113 -1.97 -13.26 24.31
CA ASN A 113 -1.83 -12.13 25.20
C ASN A 113 -0.60 -11.30 24.78
N PHE A 114 -0.79 -10.01 24.51
CA PHE A 114 0.24 -9.10 24.02
C PHE A 114 1.39 -8.91 25.02
N ALA A 115 1.14 -9.09 26.32
CA ALA A 115 2.15 -8.95 27.36
C ALA A 115 3.06 -10.19 27.51
N SER A 116 2.57 -11.38 27.16
CA SER A 116 3.23 -12.65 27.56
C SER A 116 3.41 -13.67 26.43
N SER A 117 2.55 -13.69 25.41
CA SER A 117 2.63 -14.70 24.35
C SER A 117 3.84 -14.52 23.44
N VAL A 118 4.22 -13.27 23.17
CA VAL A 118 5.32 -12.93 22.26
C VAL A 118 6.00 -11.63 22.67
N THR A 119 7.22 -11.40 22.16
CA THR A 119 7.82 -10.07 22.15
C THR A 119 7.40 -9.34 20.86
N LEU A 120 6.50 -8.35 20.96
CA LEU A 120 5.96 -7.66 19.77
C LEU A 120 7.03 -7.00 18.89
N ASN A 121 8.11 -6.48 19.47
CA ASN A 121 9.21 -5.87 18.73
C ASN A 121 9.96 -6.83 17.79
N ASN A 122 9.73 -8.14 17.90
CA ASN A 122 10.26 -9.13 16.96
C ASN A 122 9.46 -9.19 15.66
N PHE A 123 8.28 -8.56 15.59
CA PHE A 123 7.44 -8.49 14.40
C PHE A 123 7.66 -7.19 13.64
N ASP A 124 7.56 -7.27 12.31
CA ASP A 124 7.66 -6.13 11.42
C ASP A 124 6.28 -5.52 11.11
N GLN A 125 5.22 -6.31 11.28
CA GLN A 125 3.83 -5.89 11.09
C GLN A 125 2.93 -6.55 12.15
N VAL A 126 1.95 -5.80 12.66
CA VAL A 126 0.86 -6.31 13.51
C VAL A 126 -0.48 -5.94 12.91
N TRP A 127 -1.38 -6.92 12.78
CA TRP A 127 -2.72 -6.76 12.24
C TRP A 127 -3.74 -7.18 13.28
N LEU A 128 -4.68 -6.29 13.61
CA LEU A 128 -5.68 -6.48 14.65
C LEU A 128 -7.09 -6.52 14.04
N PHE A 129 -7.74 -7.67 14.16
CA PHE A 129 -9.10 -7.92 13.71
C PHE A 129 -10.00 -8.18 14.93
N GLY A 130 -10.65 -7.14 15.45
CA GLY A 130 -11.49 -7.24 16.65
C GLY A 130 -12.97 -7.32 16.34
N ILE A 131 -13.68 -8.21 17.03
CA ILE A 131 -15.15 -8.30 17.04
C ILE A 131 -15.72 -8.15 18.44
N ASN A 132 -15.01 -8.57 19.49
CA ASN A 132 -15.53 -8.44 20.86
C ASN A 132 -15.69 -6.97 21.28
N SER A 133 -16.78 -6.70 22.00
CA SER A 133 -17.03 -5.41 22.65
C SER A 133 -16.46 -5.39 24.06
N GLY A 134 -15.81 -4.30 24.47
CA GLY A 134 -15.21 -4.19 25.80
C GLY A 134 -14.45 -2.88 26.02
N ALA A 135 -13.84 -2.74 27.20
CA ALA A 135 -13.15 -1.51 27.62
C ALA A 135 -11.75 -1.29 26.98
N GLY A 136 -11.37 -2.12 26.01
CA GLY A 136 -10.02 -2.16 25.43
C GLY A 136 -9.07 -3.09 26.16
N LEU A 137 -7.79 -3.04 25.75
CA LEU A 137 -6.74 -3.90 26.30
C LEU A 137 -6.43 -3.55 27.76
N PRO A 138 -6.12 -4.53 28.60
CA PRO A 138 -5.50 -4.31 29.91
C PRO A 138 -4.20 -3.50 29.80
N SER A 139 -3.82 -2.80 30.87
CA SER A 139 -2.71 -1.83 30.85
C SER A 139 -1.34 -2.43 30.50
N ASP A 140 -1.08 -3.67 30.92
CA ASP A 140 0.17 -4.39 30.63
C ASP A 140 0.27 -4.79 29.15
N GLU A 141 -0.84 -5.23 28.55
CA GLU A 141 -0.95 -5.51 27.12
C GLU A 141 -0.84 -4.23 26.27
N LEU A 142 -1.57 -3.18 26.68
CA LEU A 142 -1.59 -1.89 26.01
C LEU A 142 -0.19 -1.28 25.94
N ALA A 143 0.57 -1.33 27.03
CA ALA A 143 1.93 -0.83 27.09
C ALA A 143 2.87 -1.53 26.09
N LYS A 144 2.67 -2.83 25.81
CA LYS A 144 3.45 -3.54 24.79
C LYS A 144 3.11 -3.08 23.38
N VAL A 145 1.83 -2.87 23.09
CA VAL A 145 1.39 -2.37 21.78
C VAL A 145 1.90 -0.95 21.55
N GLU A 146 1.82 -0.08 22.55
CA GLU A 146 2.36 1.28 22.46
C GLU A 146 3.88 1.28 22.23
N ASP A 147 4.63 0.49 23.00
CA ASP A 147 6.07 0.34 22.82
C ASP A 147 6.42 -0.19 21.41
N TYR A 148 5.67 -1.17 20.90
CA TYR A 148 5.81 -1.66 19.53
C TYR A 148 5.66 -0.56 18.48
N MET A 149 4.59 0.24 18.59
CA MET A 149 4.32 1.34 17.67
C MET A 149 5.39 2.42 17.74
N ASN A 150 5.83 2.79 18.95
CA ASN A 150 6.86 3.80 19.16
C ASN A 150 8.25 3.33 18.67
N ASN A 151 8.52 2.03 18.65
CA ASN A 151 9.75 1.44 18.10
C ASN A 151 9.68 1.15 16.58
N GLY A 152 8.81 1.84 15.85
CA GLY A 152 8.73 1.77 14.39
C GLY A 152 7.89 0.63 13.84
N GLY A 153 7.19 -0.14 14.68
CA GLY A 153 6.32 -1.24 14.27
C GLY A 153 5.01 -0.75 13.64
N GLY A 154 4.69 -1.22 12.43
CA GLY A 154 3.46 -0.82 11.75
C GLY A 154 2.23 -1.60 12.19
N LEU A 155 1.10 -0.90 12.32
CA LEU A 155 -0.13 -1.44 12.88
C LEU A 155 -1.30 -1.28 11.91
N PHE A 156 -2.00 -2.36 11.61
CA PHE A 156 -3.34 -2.34 11.06
C PHE A 156 -4.35 -2.68 12.16
N ALA A 157 -5.44 -1.92 12.27
CA ALA A 157 -6.50 -2.20 13.23
C ALA A 157 -7.88 -1.93 12.64
N THR A 158 -8.79 -2.90 12.79
CA THR A 158 -10.17 -2.77 12.36
C THR A 158 -11.13 -3.30 13.43
N GLY A 159 -12.39 -2.89 13.32
CA GLY A 159 -13.52 -3.34 14.13
C GLY A 159 -14.73 -3.47 13.22
N ASP A 160 -15.93 -3.30 13.76
CA ASP A 160 -17.14 -3.10 12.94
C ASP A 160 -18.10 -2.12 13.61
N HIS A 161 -19.37 -2.03 13.19
CA HIS A 161 -20.32 -1.09 13.77
C HIS A 161 -20.40 -1.17 15.31
N GLY A 162 -20.75 -0.03 15.91
CA GLY A 162 -20.99 0.06 17.34
C GLY A 162 -19.72 -0.17 18.12
N THR A 163 -19.79 -1.10 19.06
CA THR A 163 -18.67 -1.43 19.95
C THR A 163 -17.86 -2.63 19.45
N LEU A 164 -18.13 -3.17 18.27
CA LEU A 164 -17.42 -4.34 17.76
C LEU A 164 -15.93 -4.03 17.53
N GLY A 165 -15.07 -4.85 18.14
CA GLY A 165 -13.62 -4.68 18.18
C GLY A 165 -13.09 -3.74 19.27
N SER A 166 -13.98 -3.09 20.04
CA SER A 166 -13.57 -2.19 21.11
C SER A 166 -12.78 -2.90 22.22
N SER A 167 -13.00 -4.20 22.44
CA SER A 167 -12.26 -4.96 23.45
C SER A 167 -10.76 -5.05 23.16
N MET A 168 -10.33 -4.94 21.90
CA MET A 168 -8.93 -5.05 21.52
C MET A 168 -8.34 -3.71 21.06
N CYS A 169 -9.12 -2.85 20.42
CA CYS A 169 -8.56 -1.70 19.69
C CYS A 169 -8.92 -0.32 20.27
N SER A 170 -9.95 -0.21 21.11
CA SER A 170 -10.54 1.09 21.48
C SER A 170 -9.68 2.00 22.34
N ASN A 171 -8.67 1.48 23.02
CA ASN A 171 -7.79 2.26 23.88
C ASN A 171 -6.33 2.32 23.40
N ILE A 172 -6.02 1.72 22.24
CA ILE A 172 -4.68 1.79 21.63
C ILE A 172 -4.37 3.25 21.26
N PRO A 173 -3.23 3.81 21.72
CA PRO A 173 -2.83 5.18 21.39
C PRO A 173 -2.83 5.43 19.88
N ARG A 174 -3.29 6.63 19.47
CA ARG A 174 -3.50 7.04 18.06
C ARG A 174 -4.66 6.30 17.37
N VAL A 175 -4.72 4.98 17.43
CA VAL A 175 -5.80 4.15 16.84
C VAL A 175 -7.18 4.52 17.41
N LYS A 176 -7.28 4.72 18.74
CA LYS A 176 -8.52 5.14 19.42
C LYS A 176 -9.10 6.45 18.88
N ASP A 177 -8.25 7.30 18.31
CA ASP A 177 -8.59 8.64 17.82
C ASP A 177 -8.71 8.69 16.29
N MET A 178 -8.42 7.59 15.59
CA MET A 178 -8.59 7.45 14.14
C MET A 178 -9.89 6.76 13.72
N ARG A 179 -10.53 5.98 14.62
CA ARG A 179 -11.79 5.26 14.35
C ARG A 179 -12.77 5.42 15.50
N HIS A 180 -14.07 5.43 15.20
CA HIS A 180 -15.11 5.32 16.20
C HIS A 180 -15.23 3.87 16.69
N TRP A 181 -15.19 3.66 18.00
CA TRP A 181 -15.27 2.33 18.65
C TRP A 181 -16.56 2.16 19.48
N ALA A 182 -17.53 3.04 19.26
CA ALA A 182 -18.87 3.08 19.85
C ALA A 182 -19.74 3.98 18.98
N ASP A 183 -21.06 4.02 19.25
CA ASP A 183 -21.90 5.11 18.74
C ASP A 183 -21.35 6.46 19.25
N PHE A 184 -21.37 7.46 18.37
CA PHE A 184 -20.93 8.82 18.65
C PHE A 184 -22.08 9.83 18.53
N GLY A 185 -23.32 9.35 18.72
CA GLY A 185 -24.53 10.16 18.73
C GLY A 185 -25.12 10.39 17.34
N ALA A 186 -24.60 9.69 16.33
CA ALA A 186 -25.05 9.78 14.94
C ALA A 186 -26.05 8.69 14.57
N ASN A 187 -26.30 7.71 15.46
CA ASN A 187 -27.15 6.55 15.21
C ASN A 187 -26.68 5.73 13.99
N GLU A 188 -25.38 5.72 13.73
CA GLU A 188 -24.74 5.06 12.58
C GLU A 188 -24.41 3.58 12.84
N VAL A 189 -24.66 3.12 14.06
CA VAL A 189 -24.25 1.78 14.52
C VAL A 189 -25.39 0.81 14.78
N GLY A 190 -26.64 1.28 14.78
CA GLY A 190 -27.79 0.47 15.17
C GLY A 190 -28.55 -0.10 13.97
N MET A 191 -28.82 -1.41 13.99
CA MET A 191 -29.63 -2.11 12.96
C MET A 191 -30.98 -1.45 12.67
N THR A 192 -31.61 -0.85 13.68
CA THR A 192 -32.92 -0.19 13.57
C THR A 192 -32.83 1.26 13.12
N GLN A 193 -31.63 1.83 13.07
CA GLN A 193 -31.43 3.24 12.83
C GLN A 193 -31.32 3.54 11.32
N PRO A 194 -31.92 4.65 10.86
CA PRO A 194 -31.89 5.01 9.44
C PRO A 194 -30.54 5.56 8.98
N ARG A 195 -29.65 5.97 9.91
CA ARG A 195 -28.30 6.46 9.58
C ARG A 195 -27.24 5.37 9.60
N ARG A 196 -27.58 4.09 9.77
CA ARG A 196 -26.56 3.02 9.75
C ARG A 196 -25.72 3.02 8.47
N ASN A 197 -24.44 2.70 8.60
CA ASN A 197 -23.47 2.64 7.50
C ASN A 197 -23.68 1.39 6.63
N ASP A 198 -24.72 1.39 5.81
CA ASP A 198 -25.13 0.27 4.94
C ASP A 198 -24.55 0.46 3.53
N THR A 199 -23.57 -0.36 3.16
CA THR A 199 -22.85 -0.19 1.89
C THR A 199 -23.30 -1.16 0.81
N ASN A 200 -24.24 -2.06 1.11
CA ASN A 200 -24.75 -3.05 0.17
C ASN A 200 -25.19 -2.41 -1.14
N ARG A 201 -24.80 -3.05 -2.25
CA ARG A 201 -25.08 -2.53 -3.59
C ARG A 201 -26.13 -3.32 -4.32
N PRO A 202 -27.15 -2.63 -4.88
CA PRO A 202 -28.11 -3.33 -5.68
C PRO A 202 -27.50 -3.72 -7.03
N LYS A 203 -27.81 -4.94 -7.49
CA LYS A 203 -27.67 -5.34 -8.87
C LYS A 203 -28.50 -4.41 -9.76
N ALA A 204 -27.92 -4.04 -10.90
CA ALA A 204 -28.59 -3.17 -11.86
C ALA A 204 -29.96 -3.73 -12.27
N GLY A 205 -31.02 -2.93 -12.08
CA GLY A 205 -32.40 -3.30 -12.39
C GLY A 205 -33.11 -4.12 -11.31
N ASP A 206 -32.47 -4.35 -10.16
CA ASP A 206 -33.04 -5.12 -9.06
C ASP A 206 -32.99 -4.32 -7.74
N ALA A 207 -34.15 -3.89 -7.24
CA ALA A 207 -34.23 -3.19 -5.96
C ALA A 207 -34.13 -4.14 -4.75
N THR A 208 -34.21 -5.46 -4.97
CA THR A 208 -34.17 -6.47 -3.90
C THR A 208 -32.75 -6.78 -3.45
N SER A 209 -31.73 -6.35 -4.19
CA SER A 209 -30.31 -6.52 -3.82
C SER A 209 -29.82 -5.62 -2.67
N LEU A 210 -30.70 -5.23 -1.73
CA LEU A 210 -30.39 -4.50 -0.50
C LEU A 210 -30.58 -5.36 0.77
N TYR A 211 -30.74 -6.68 0.61
CA TYR A 211 -30.85 -7.63 1.73
C TYR A 211 -29.54 -7.83 2.49
N PHE A 212 -29.63 -8.41 3.70
CA PHE A 212 -28.48 -8.61 4.58
C PHE A 212 -27.42 -9.50 3.93
N ASP A 213 -27.88 -10.61 3.35
CA ASP A 213 -27.02 -11.69 2.87
C ASP A 213 -26.32 -11.34 1.56
N ASN A 214 -26.69 -10.22 0.91
CA ASN A 214 -25.99 -9.73 -0.28
C ASN A 214 -24.58 -9.24 0.00
N GLN A 215 -24.20 -9.05 1.26
CA GLN A 215 -22.79 -8.84 1.66
C GLN A 215 -21.84 -9.95 1.17
N SER A 216 -22.39 -11.09 0.73
CA SER A 216 -21.68 -12.26 0.25
C SER A 216 -21.83 -12.50 -1.26
N ASP A 217 -22.45 -11.56 -1.98
CA ASP A 217 -22.57 -11.61 -3.44
C ASP A 217 -21.30 -11.12 -4.15
N ASN A 218 -21.39 -10.88 -5.45
CA ASN A 218 -20.27 -10.47 -6.29
C ASN A 218 -20.22 -8.97 -6.62
N ILE A 219 -20.98 -8.13 -5.90
CA ILE A 219 -21.16 -6.71 -6.17
C ILE A 219 -20.48 -5.90 -5.06
N PRO A 220 -19.24 -5.42 -5.28
CA PRO A 220 -18.59 -4.59 -4.27
C PRO A 220 -19.22 -3.20 -4.16
N GLN A 221 -19.01 -2.53 -3.02
CA GLN A 221 -19.28 -1.10 -2.90
C GLN A 221 -18.23 -0.28 -3.65
N ASN A 222 -18.66 0.86 -4.21
CA ASN A 222 -17.76 1.91 -4.65
C ASN A 222 -17.36 2.82 -3.48
N ILE A 223 -16.09 3.20 -3.45
CA ILE A 223 -15.54 4.22 -2.55
C ILE A 223 -15.02 5.42 -3.35
N SER A 224 -15.09 6.60 -2.76
CA SER A 224 -14.39 7.77 -3.29
C SER A 224 -12.97 7.77 -2.75
N VAL A 225 -12.00 7.74 -3.65
CA VAL A 225 -10.57 7.71 -3.32
C VAL A 225 -10.04 9.14 -3.27
N ARG A 226 -9.40 9.51 -2.16
CA ARG A 226 -8.70 10.80 -2.07
C ARG A 226 -7.50 10.80 -3.00
N ILE A 227 -7.40 11.85 -3.80
CA ILE A 227 -6.32 12.08 -4.77
C ILE A 227 -5.39 13.17 -4.26
N PHE A 228 -4.09 12.99 -4.50
CA PHE A 228 -3.00 13.84 -4.05
C PHE A 228 -2.21 14.37 -5.24
N GLY A 229 -1.64 15.56 -5.08
CA GLY A 229 -0.82 16.23 -6.10
C GLY A 229 -1.55 16.35 -7.44
N THR A 230 -0.94 15.80 -8.50
CA THR A 230 -1.45 15.87 -9.88
C THR A 230 -2.36 14.72 -10.28
N GLY A 231 -2.78 13.84 -9.36
CA GLY A 231 -3.71 12.76 -9.71
C GLY A 231 -3.46 11.39 -9.08
N LEU A 232 -2.56 11.27 -8.10
CA LEU A 232 -2.22 9.97 -7.52
C LEU A 232 -3.04 9.65 -6.26
N PRO A 233 -3.56 8.43 -6.09
CA PRO A 233 -4.14 8.01 -4.82
C PRO A 233 -3.07 7.82 -3.76
N HIS A 234 -3.47 7.68 -2.49
CA HIS A 234 -2.57 7.17 -1.45
C HIS A 234 -2.01 5.78 -1.86
N PRO A 235 -0.76 5.40 -1.50
CA PRO A 235 -0.19 4.11 -1.87
C PRO A 235 -1.05 2.88 -1.57
N LEU A 236 -1.88 2.94 -0.52
CA LEU A 236 -2.83 1.87 -0.17
C LEU A 236 -3.88 1.62 -1.25
N LEU A 237 -4.33 2.67 -1.95
CA LEU A 237 -5.42 2.63 -2.92
C LEU A 237 -4.92 2.77 -4.35
N SER A 238 -3.63 2.49 -4.58
CA SER A 238 -3.02 2.51 -5.91
C SER A 238 -2.91 1.10 -6.49
N ILE A 239 -3.27 0.97 -7.76
CA ILE A 239 -3.15 -0.28 -8.51
C ILE A 239 -2.55 -0.01 -9.89
N LYS A 240 -1.98 -1.05 -10.49
CA LYS A 240 -1.42 -0.98 -11.84
C LYS A 240 -2.48 -0.50 -12.83
N LYS A 241 -2.08 0.41 -13.72
CA LYS A 241 -2.95 0.91 -14.79
C LYS A 241 -3.37 -0.19 -15.79
N SER A 242 -2.58 -1.27 -15.89
CA SER A 242 -2.93 -2.46 -16.67
C SER A 242 -4.04 -3.31 -16.05
N VAL A 243 -4.24 -3.24 -14.72
CA VAL A 243 -5.31 -3.94 -14.02
C VAL A 243 -6.56 -3.06 -13.95
N ARG A 244 -6.41 -1.78 -13.57
CA ARG A 244 -7.47 -0.77 -13.66
C ARG A 244 -6.93 0.49 -14.33
N PRO A 245 -7.49 0.93 -15.49
CA PRO A 245 -6.99 2.12 -16.20
C PRO A 245 -6.92 3.40 -15.36
N SER A 246 -7.82 3.54 -14.37
CA SER A 246 -7.80 4.65 -13.42
C SER A 246 -6.55 4.68 -12.53
N GLY A 247 -5.91 3.52 -12.31
CA GLY A 247 -4.84 3.34 -11.33
C GLY A 247 -5.33 3.38 -9.87
N LEU A 248 -6.66 3.33 -9.67
CA LEU A 248 -7.32 3.43 -8.37
C LEU A 248 -7.90 2.10 -7.93
N ILE A 249 -7.79 1.82 -6.63
CA ILE A 249 -8.64 0.85 -5.93
C ILE A 249 -9.84 1.64 -5.42
N ASP A 250 -10.92 1.62 -6.18
CA ASP A 250 -12.15 2.39 -5.99
C ASP A 250 -13.36 1.51 -5.60
N ILE A 251 -13.07 0.28 -5.18
CA ILE A 251 -14.05 -0.67 -4.68
C ILE A 251 -13.57 -1.34 -3.39
N MET A 252 -14.51 -1.69 -2.53
CA MET A 252 -14.31 -2.54 -1.34
C MET A 252 -15.44 -3.57 -1.26
N PRO A 253 -15.29 -4.68 -0.52
CA PRO A 253 -16.43 -5.54 -0.20
C PRO A 253 -17.52 -4.71 0.49
N ASP A 254 -18.79 -5.00 0.23
CA ASP A 254 -19.89 -4.31 0.88
C ASP A 254 -20.37 -5.06 2.13
N HIS A 255 -21.03 -4.34 3.03
CA HIS A 255 -21.62 -4.91 4.23
C HIS A 255 -22.74 -4.01 4.77
N PRO A 256 -23.86 -4.58 5.25
CA PRO A 256 -24.86 -3.82 5.95
C PRO A 256 -24.39 -3.62 7.40
N HIS A 257 -23.82 -2.43 7.67
CA HIS A 257 -23.50 -1.82 9.00
C HIS A 257 -22.02 -1.82 9.33
N GLU A 258 -21.28 -0.97 8.63
CA GLU A 258 -19.88 -0.73 8.91
C GLU A 258 -19.67 0.24 10.09
N GLY A 259 -18.44 0.28 10.60
CA GLY A 259 -18.00 1.38 11.45
C GLY A 259 -17.65 2.65 10.65
N GLU A 260 -16.97 3.57 11.30
CA GLU A 260 -16.52 4.82 10.67
C GLU A 260 -15.17 5.27 11.23
N CYS A 261 -14.32 5.77 10.34
CA CYS A 261 -13.10 6.49 10.70
C CYS A 261 -13.45 7.91 11.18
N LYS A 262 -12.74 8.37 12.22
CA LYS A 262 -12.94 9.72 12.77
C LYS A 262 -12.50 10.80 11.77
N PRO A 263 -12.96 12.05 11.95
CA PRO A 263 -12.36 13.19 11.27
C PRO A 263 -10.85 13.25 11.48
N GLU A 264 -10.14 13.80 10.50
CA GLU A 264 -8.68 13.93 10.57
C GLU A 264 -8.25 14.71 11.82
N THR A 265 -7.22 14.20 12.49
CA THR A 265 -6.59 14.76 13.68
C THR A 265 -5.07 14.75 13.51
N SER A 266 -4.31 15.08 14.55
CA SER A 266 -2.84 15.02 14.51
C SER A 266 -2.27 14.46 15.79
N PHE A 267 -1.12 13.80 15.66
CA PHE A 267 -0.37 13.26 16.80
C PHE A 267 1.05 13.77 16.76
N THR A 268 1.58 14.12 17.93
CA THR A 268 2.98 14.47 18.11
C THR A 268 3.75 13.24 18.59
N ALA A 269 4.78 12.85 17.86
CA ALA A 269 5.75 11.83 18.27
C ALA A 269 7.15 12.33 17.96
N ASN A 270 8.11 12.10 18.87
CA ASN A 270 9.50 12.56 18.72
C ASN A 270 9.64 14.05 18.31
N GLY A 271 8.75 14.92 18.81
CA GLY A 271 8.75 16.35 18.50
C GLY A 271 8.19 16.75 17.13
N VAL A 272 7.69 15.78 16.34
CA VAL A 272 7.08 16.02 15.02
C VAL A 272 5.58 15.75 15.11
N THR A 273 4.78 16.75 14.73
CA THR A 273 3.33 16.61 14.59
C THR A 273 2.99 16.15 13.19
N VAL A 274 2.25 15.04 13.10
CA VAL A 274 1.82 14.45 11.82
C VAL A 274 0.30 14.26 11.88
N SER A 275 -0.40 14.79 10.88
CA SER A 275 -1.85 14.60 10.76
C SER A 275 -2.20 13.22 10.22
N THR A 276 -3.33 12.69 10.65
CA THR A 276 -3.98 11.53 10.03
C THR A 276 -4.59 11.95 8.70
N GLN A 277 -4.81 11.01 7.79
CA GLN A 277 -5.48 11.27 6.52
C GLN A 277 -6.59 10.25 6.30
N ASN A 278 -7.78 10.73 5.99
CA ASN A 278 -8.87 9.91 5.48
C ASN A 278 -8.65 9.78 3.96
N ILE A 279 -8.40 8.56 3.50
CA ILE A 279 -7.99 8.28 2.11
C ILE A 279 -9.11 7.65 1.28
N ALA A 280 -10.18 7.19 1.95
CA ALA A 280 -11.39 6.70 1.31
C ALA A 280 -12.65 7.19 2.02
N THR A 281 -13.69 7.42 1.22
CA THR A 281 -15.04 7.73 1.69
C THR A 281 -16.01 6.72 1.07
N SER A 282 -16.77 6.04 1.92
CA SER A 282 -17.84 5.13 1.51
C SER A 282 -19.19 5.85 1.48
N PHE A 283 -20.16 5.25 0.79
CA PHE A 283 -21.47 5.84 0.56
C PHE A 283 -22.59 4.89 0.92
N VAL A 284 -23.58 5.40 1.65
CA VAL A 284 -24.83 4.72 1.95
C VAL A 284 -25.88 5.17 0.95
N LEU A 285 -26.52 4.21 0.29
CA LEU A 285 -27.68 4.49 -0.57
C LEU A 285 -28.92 4.72 0.29
N GLY A 286 -29.81 5.60 -0.17
CA GLY A 286 -31.12 5.76 0.44
C GLY A 286 -32.02 4.56 0.13
N GLY A 287 -32.78 4.11 1.13
CA GLY A 287 -33.82 3.11 0.94
C GLY A 287 -33.36 1.65 1.01
N SER A 288 -32.13 1.38 1.49
CA SER A 288 -31.72 0.01 1.81
C SER A 288 -32.62 -0.58 2.90
N THR A 289 -33.32 -1.67 2.56
CA THR A 289 -34.09 -2.48 3.49
C THR A 289 -33.40 -3.81 3.66
N VAL A 290 -33.00 -4.10 4.89
CA VAL A 290 -32.70 -5.47 5.25
C VAL A 290 -34.03 -6.17 5.48
N GLY A 291 -34.44 -7.03 4.55
CA GLY A 291 -35.72 -7.75 4.56
C GLY A 291 -36.04 -8.38 5.92
N GLY A 292 -37.32 -8.44 6.27
CA GLY A 292 -37.79 -9.00 7.55
C GLY A 292 -38.34 -7.99 8.56
N GLY A 293 -38.61 -6.74 8.17
CA GLY A 293 -39.40 -5.79 8.96
C GLY A 293 -38.73 -5.24 10.23
N ALA A 294 -37.49 -5.62 10.52
CA ALA A 294 -36.76 -5.20 11.71
C ALA A 294 -35.84 -3.98 11.51
N LYS A 295 -35.63 -3.51 10.27
CA LYS A 295 -34.71 -2.39 9.98
C LYS A 295 -35.41 -1.25 9.23
N ALA A 296 -35.13 -0.01 9.63
CA ALA A 296 -35.64 1.19 8.96
C ALA A 296 -35.05 1.32 7.54
N LEU A 297 -35.64 2.16 6.69
CA LEU A 297 -34.99 2.55 5.44
C LEU A 297 -33.76 3.41 5.76
N THR A 298 -32.64 3.15 5.08
CA THR A 298 -31.47 4.02 5.22
C THR A 298 -31.71 5.40 4.61
N ILE A 299 -31.10 6.42 5.21
CA ILE A 299 -30.99 7.77 4.66
C ILE A 299 -29.63 7.86 3.94
N PRO A 300 -29.56 8.42 2.72
CA PRO A 300 -28.31 8.53 2.01
C PRO A 300 -27.33 9.46 2.75
N HIS A 301 -26.08 9.02 2.88
CA HIS A 301 -24.99 9.78 3.47
C HIS A 301 -23.64 9.16 3.05
N SER A 302 -22.54 9.77 3.49
CA SER A 302 -21.19 9.29 3.27
C SER A 302 -20.42 9.29 4.59
N PHE A 303 -19.44 8.41 4.72
CA PHE A 303 -18.61 8.28 5.92
C PHE A 303 -17.16 7.96 5.53
N SER A 304 -16.22 8.29 6.41
CA SER A 304 -14.81 7.98 6.16
C SER A 304 -14.56 6.49 6.43
N SER A 305 -14.14 5.72 5.43
CA SER A 305 -13.98 4.26 5.56
C SER A 305 -12.55 3.81 5.81
N ILE A 306 -11.54 4.56 5.31
CA ILE A 306 -10.14 4.20 5.50
C ILE A 306 -9.35 5.42 5.92
N ALA A 307 -8.64 5.30 7.04
CA ALA A 307 -7.77 6.35 7.56
C ALA A 307 -6.35 5.83 7.83
N VAL A 308 -5.38 6.69 7.61
CA VAL A 308 -3.96 6.38 7.74
C VAL A 308 -3.23 7.42 8.57
N TRP A 309 -2.10 7.02 9.14
CA TRP A 309 -1.15 7.92 9.78
C TRP A 309 0.28 7.49 9.46
N ASP A 310 1.02 8.35 8.77
CA ASP A 310 2.43 8.09 8.42
C ASP A 310 3.37 8.48 9.57
N GLY A 311 3.47 7.59 10.55
CA GLY A 311 4.37 7.74 11.68
C GLY A 311 5.86 7.82 11.32
N ARG A 312 6.28 7.51 10.08
CA ARG A 312 7.70 7.57 9.70
C ARG A 312 8.23 8.98 9.65
N LEU A 313 7.36 9.95 9.34
CA LEU A 313 7.69 11.37 9.41
C LEU A 313 8.13 11.78 10.83
N ALA A 314 7.68 11.03 11.85
CA ALA A 314 8.06 11.17 13.26
C ALA A 314 8.98 10.03 13.76
N ASN A 315 9.56 9.22 12.87
CA ASN A 315 10.40 8.07 13.17
C ASN A 315 9.74 7.01 14.09
N VAL A 316 8.43 6.79 13.94
CA VAL A 316 7.67 5.72 14.60
C VAL A 316 6.85 4.92 13.57
N GLY A 317 6.09 3.92 14.04
CA GLY A 317 5.33 3.02 13.18
C GLY A 317 4.16 3.68 12.45
N ARG A 318 3.87 3.23 11.23
CA ARG A 318 2.69 3.65 10.47
C ARG A 318 1.43 2.95 10.96
N ILE A 319 0.28 3.62 10.84
CA ILE A 319 -1.01 3.09 11.30
C ILE A 319 -2.02 3.15 10.15
N VAL A 320 -2.78 2.07 10.00
CA VAL A 320 -3.95 1.99 9.12
C VAL A 320 -5.14 1.56 9.96
N VAL A 321 -6.27 2.25 9.81
CA VAL A 321 -7.55 1.80 10.32
C VAL A 321 -8.58 1.73 9.21
N ASP A 322 -9.50 0.77 9.37
CA ASP A 322 -10.55 0.48 8.41
C ASP A 322 -11.92 0.48 9.12
N SER A 323 -12.98 0.84 8.40
CA SER A 323 -14.35 0.91 8.92
C SER A 323 -14.83 -0.45 9.40
N THR A 324 -14.47 -1.53 8.70
CA THR A 324 -14.99 -2.87 8.98
C THR A 324 -13.99 -3.99 8.72
N TRP A 325 -14.05 -5.08 9.50
CA TRP A 325 -13.39 -6.33 9.16
C TRP A 325 -14.10 -7.10 8.05
N HIS A 326 -15.33 -6.71 7.66
CA HIS A 326 -16.03 -7.28 6.51
C HIS A 326 -15.29 -7.07 5.18
N HIS A 327 -14.37 -6.11 5.12
CA HIS A 327 -13.47 -5.98 3.97
C HIS A 327 -12.46 -7.14 3.84
N PHE A 328 -12.35 -8.06 4.82
CA PHE A 328 -11.27 -9.05 4.91
C PHE A 328 -11.73 -10.50 5.14
N VAL A 329 -12.97 -10.73 5.57
CA VAL A 329 -13.46 -12.08 5.92
C VAL A 329 -13.98 -12.84 4.71
N ASN A 330 -13.93 -14.17 4.80
CA ASN A 330 -14.28 -15.07 3.71
C ASN A 330 -15.70 -14.82 3.16
N VAL A 331 -16.70 -14.60 4.02
CA VAL A 331 -18.08 -14.43 3.55
C VAL A 331 -18.24 -13.29 2.55
N ASN A 332 -17.55 -12.17 2.73
CA ASN A 332 -17.58 -11.04 1.79
C ASN A 332 -16.62 -11.23 0.61
N LEU A 333 -15.53 -11.97 0.79
CA LEU A 333 -14.52 -12.15 -0.26
C LEU A 333 -14.86 -13.27 -1.24
N ASN A 334 -15.36 -14.40 -0.76
CA ASN A 334 -15.60 -15.63 -1.53
C ASN A 334 -16.96 -16.29 -1.24
N GLY A 335 -17.84 -15.64 -0.47
CA GLY A 335 -19.21 -16.09 -0.23
C GLY A 335 -19.35 -17.24 0.77
N VAL A 336 -18.24 -17.81 1.25
CA VAL A 336 -18.29 -19.01 2.10
C VAL A 336 -18.95 -18.71 3.44
N GLY A 337 -19.79 -19.64 3.89
CA GLY A 337 -20.47 -19.55 5.19
C GLY A 337 -21.81 -18.83 5.15
N SER A 338 -22.15 -18.21 4.01
CA SER A 338 -23.46 -17.61 3.81
C SER A 338 -24.54 -18.70 3.76
N THR A 339 -25.60 -18.55 4.57
CA THR A 339 -26.72 -19.50 4.63
C THR A 339 -27.97 -18.86 4.04
N PHE A 340 -28.39 -19.35 2.89
CA PHE A 340 -29.61 -18.93 2.20
C PHE A 340 -30.86 -19.10 3.07
N ASN A 341 -31.62 -18.02 3.30
CA ASN A 341 -32.85 -18.04 4.09
C ASN A 341 -34.08 -17.75 3.23
N GLY A 342 -34.36 -18.56 2.19
CA GLY A 342 -35.70 -18.74 1.58
C GLY A 342 -36.32 -17.57 0.80
N ASP A 343 -36.12 -16.33 1.24
CA ASP A 343 -36.55 -15.06 0.64
C ASP A 343 -35.46 -14.43 -0.26
N ASP A 344 -34.26 -15.01 -0.25
CA ASP A 344 -33.16 -14.63 -1.13
C ASP A 344 -33.41 -15.09 -2.57
N ARG A 345 -33.23 -14.22 -3.57
CA ARG A 345 -33.31 -14.59 -5.00
C ARG A 345 -32.19 -13.88 -5.81
N PRO A 346 -31.70 -14.48 -6.93
CA PRO A 346 -30.26 -14.76 -7.12
C PRO A 346 -29.31 -13.64 -7.57
N GLY A 347 -28.20 -13.52 -6.83
CA GLY A 347 -26.86 -13.02 -7.21
C GLY A 347 -25.70 -13.94 -6.76
N ILE A 348 -26.03 -15.16 -6.29
CA ILE A 348 -25.20 -16.22 -5.67
C ILE A 348 -24.26 -15.66 -4.60
N GLN A 349 -24.33 -16.21 -3.40
CA GLN A 349 -23.36 -16.02 -2.33
C GLN A 349 -22.00 -16.61 -2.77
N SER A 350 -21.44 -16.00 -3.82
CA SER A 350 -20.31 -16.44 -4.62
C SER A 350 -19.05 -15.68 -4.22
N GLY A 351 -19.23 -14.65 -3.40
CA GLY A 351 -18.25 -13.61 -3.17
C GLY A 351 -17.89 -12.86 -4.43
N LEU A 352 -16.87 -12.04 -4.29
CA LEU A 352 -16.36 -11.20 -5.35
C LEU A 352 -15.95 -12.02 -6.59
N THR A 353 -16.10 -11.40 -7.76
CA THR A 353 -15.48 -11.95 -8.97
C THR A 353 -13.97 -12.04 -8.78
N THR A 354 -13.29 -12.95 -9.50
CA THR A 354 -11.82 -13.02 -9.44
C THR A 354 -11.15 -11.68 -9.80
N ALA A 355 -11.75 -10.90 -10.70
CA ALA A 355 -11.22 -9.60 -11.08
C ALA A 355 -11.32 -8.58 -9.93
N ASP A 356 -12.47 -8.50 -9.28
CA ASP A 356 -12.69 -7.58 -8.14
C ASP A 356 -11.91 -8.01 -6.91
N PHE A 357 -11.84 -9.32 -6.64
CA PHE A 357 -10.98 -9.84 -5.58
C PHE A 357 -9.51 -9.51 -5.84
N ASN A 358 -9.00 -9.60 -7.09
CA ASN A 358 -7.62 -9.21 -7.37
C ASN A 358 -7.36 -7.71 -7.11
N VAL A 359 -8.36 -6.85 -7.36
CA VAL A 359 -8.28 -5.42 -7.05
C VAL A 359 -8.23 -5.18 -5.55
N ILE A 360 -9.13 -5.82 -4.80
CA ILE A 360 -9.18 -5.71 -3.33
C ILE A 360 -7.97 -6.38 -2.67
N ARG A 361 -7.48 -7.50 -3.21
CA ARG A 361 -6.23 -8.11 -2.77
C ARG A 361 -5.05 -7.16 -2.92
N GLN A 362 -5.01 -6.33 -3.97
CA GLN A 362 -3.98 -5.30 -4.10
C GLN A 362 -4.02 -4.31 -2.93
N TYR A 363 -5.18 -3.96 -2.38
CA TYR A 363 -5.28 -3.13 -1.17
C TYR A 363 -4.61 -3.81 0.02
N PHE A 364 -4.88 -5.09 0.26
CA PHE A 364 -4.22 -5.88 1.32
C PHE A 364 -2.70 -5.93 1.12
N MET A 365 -2.25 -6.12 -0.11
CA MET A 365 -0.83 -6.11 -0.49
C MET A 365 -0.20 -4.75 -0.19
N ASN A 366 -0.88 -3.67 -0.55
CA ASN A 366 -0.39 -2.31 -0.36
C ASN A 366 -0.29 -1.96 1.14
N ILE A 367 -1.27 -2.35 1.96
CA ILE A 367 -1.19 -2.19 3.43
C ILE A 367 0.05 -2.89 3.95
N ALA A 368 0.27 -4.17 3.60
CA ALA A 368 1.42 -4.94 4.07
C ALA A 368 2.75 -4.26 3.67
N LEU A 369 2.88 -3.81 2.43
CA LEU A 369 4.08 -3.08 1.97
C LEU A 369 4.27 -1.75 2.70
N TRP A 370 3.17 -1.02 2.93
CA TRP A 370 3.22 0.31 3.52
C TRP A 370 3.53 0.25 5.03
N ILE A 371 2.85 -0.58 5.83
CA ILE A 371 3.09 -0.64 7.28
C ILE A 371 4.42 -1.32 7.66
N THR A 372 5.08 -2.02 6.72
CA THR A 372 6.38 -2.67 6.97
C THR A 372 7.41 -1.71 7.58
N ARG A 373 8.19 -2.19 8.55
CA ARG A 373 9.28 -1.42 9.17
C ARG A 373 10.26 -0.85 8.12
N ARG A 374 10.73 0.37 8.35
CA ARG A 374 11.66 1.09 7.46
C ARG A 374 12.91 0.28 7.09
N LYS A 375 13.49 -0.45 8.06
CA LYS A 375 14.67 -1.32 7.83
C LYS A 375 14.45 -2.37 6.72
N LEU A 376 13.24 -2.91 6.60
CA LEU A 376 12.92 -3.94 5.62
C LEU A 376 12.62 -3.35 4.25
N ILE A 377 12.19 -2.09 4.17
CA ILE A 377 12.11 -1.37 2.89
C ILE A 377 13.51 -1.17 2.30
N PHE A 378 14.52 -0.82 3.13
CA PHE A 378 15.91 -0.77 2.64
C PHE A 378 16.40 -2.14 2.17
N CYS A 379 16.00 -3.23 2.83
CA CYS A 379 16.27 -4.58 2.36
C CYS A 379 15.60 -4.83 1.00
N LEU A 380 14.32 -4.49 0.81
CA LEU A 380 13.63 -4.63 -0.47
C LEU A 380 14.32 -3.83 -1.58
N ARG A 381 14.75 -2.60 -1.26
CA ARG A 381 15.38 -1.67 -2.22
C ARG A 381 16.55 -2.28 -2.96
N LYS A 382 17.47 -2.94 -2.26
CA LYS A 382 18.68 -3.48 -2.90
C LYS A 382 18.34 -4.44 -4.03
N TYR A 383 17.31 -5.27 -3.85
CA TYR A 383 16.85 -6.22 -4.87
C TYR A 383 16.08 -5.53 -5.99
N VAL A 384 15.24 -4.54 -5.68
CA VAL A 384 14.51 -3.79 -6.69
C VAL A 384 15.47 -3.01 -7.60
N TRP A 385 16.47 -2.34 -7.02
CA TRP A 385 17.50 -1.61 -7.79
C TRP A 385 18.34 -2.55 -8.65
N TYR A 386 18.76 -3.68 -8.09
CA TYR A 386 19.48 -4.69 -8.85
C TYR A 386 18.64 -5.25 -10.01
N TYR A 387 17.36 -5.56 -9.77
CA TYR A 387 16.43 -6.00 -10.79
C TYR A 387 16.26 -4.97 -11.91
N LEU A 388 16.09 -3.69 -11.56
CA LEU A 388 15.98 -2.62 -12.56
C LEU A 388 17.26 -2.50 -13.38
N LEU A 389 18.44 -2.60 -12.75
CA LEU A 389 19.71 -2.56 -13.46
C LEU A 389 19.87 -3.72 -14.43
N LYS A 390 19.62 -4.96 -13.99
CA LYS A 390 20.00 -6.17 -14.72
C LYS A 390 18.92 -6.73 -15.63
N ASP A 391 17.67 -6.72 -15.18
CA ASP A 391 16.59 -7.45 -15.84
C ASP A 391 15.67 -6.54 -16.67
N SER A 392 15.76 -5.22 -16.47
CA SER A 392 14.84 -4.27 -17.13
C SER A 392 15.43 -3.56 -18.35
N GLN A 393 16.73 -3.78 -18.65
CA GLN A 393 17.48 -3.09 -19.72
C GLN A 393 17.32 -1.56 -19.66
N LEU A 394 17.27 -1.02 -18.44
CA LEU A 394 16.92 0.37 -18.19
C LEU A 394 17.86 1.34 -18.94
N ILE A 395 19.14 1.01 -18.96
CA ILE A 395 20.20 1.86 -19.50
C ILE A 395 20.22 1.74 -21.02
N GLU A 396 20.15 0.51 -21.53
CA GLU A 396 20.14 0.20 -22.96
C GLU A 396 18.90 0.77 -23.66
N ALA A 397 17.76 0.82 -22.97
CA ALA A 397 16.54 1.42 -23.49
C ALA A 397 16.51 2.95 -23.44
N SER A 398 17.47 3.57 -22.75
CA SER A 398 17.51 5.03 -22.52
C SER A 398 18.73 5.72 -23.14
N LEU A 399 19.81 4.99 -23.44
CA LEU A 399 21.05 5.52 -24.00
C LEU A 399 21.36 4.96 -25.39
N ASN A 400 21.75 5.84 -26.31
CA ASN A 400 22.31 5.44 -27.60
C ASN A 400 23.69 4.77 -27.45
N HIS A 401 24.45 5.16 -26.42
CA HIS A 401 25.77 4.61 -26.10
C HIS A 401 25.80 4.14 -24.64
N PRO A 402 25.33 2.91 -24.35
CA PRO A 402 25.18 2.41 -22.97
C PRO A 402 26.47 2.34 -22.15
N ILE A 403 27.64 2.36 -22.79
CA ILE A 403 28.97 2.32 -22.16
C ILE A 403 29.61 3.71 -21.96
N GLU A 404 28.89 4.78 -22.27
CA GLU A 404 29.39 6.15 -22.12
C GLU A 404 29.74 6.47 -20.66
N GLU A 405 30.89 7.12 -20.45
CA GLU A 405 31.33 7.56 -19.12
C GLU A 405 30.31 8.52 -18.49
N ARG A 406 30.02 8.30 -17.21
CA ARG A 406 28.98 9.04 -16.46
C ARG A 406 29.05 10.55 -16.61
N GLU A 407 30.25 11.10 -16.66
CA GLU A 407 30.49 12.54 -16.75
C GLU A 407 29.97 13.13 -18.07
N ASN A 408 30.01 12.35 -19.15
CA ASN A 408 29.62 12.76 -20.50
C ASN A 408 28.13 12.59 -20.80
N ILE A 409 27.43 11.70 -20.05
CA ILE A 409 25.99 11.47 -20.21
C ILE A 409 25.20 12.77 -19.94
N SER A 410 24.32 13.14 -20.85
CA SER A 410 23.53 14.37 -20.73
C SER A 410 22.50 14.28 -19.57
N ILE A 411 22.08 15.44 -19.07
CA ILE A 411 21.04 15.50 -18.01
C ILE A 411 19.69 14.96 -18.53
N ALA A 412 19.39 15.16 -19.81
CA ALA A 412 18.18 14.64 -20.45
C ALA A 412 18.19 13.11 -20.51
N ASP A 413 19.35 12.51 -20.79
CA ASP A 413 19.48 11.06 -20.82
C ASP A 413 19.39 10.45 -19.41
N LEU A 414 20.03 11.08 -18.42
CA LEU A 414 19.87 10.69 -17.01
C LEU A 414 18.41 10.81 -16.56
N ASN A 415 17.72 11.88 -16.97
CA ASN A 415 16.30 12.06 -16.72
C ASN A 415 15.47 10.91 -17.33
N SER A 416 15.75 10.56 -18.58
CA SER A 416 15.09 9.46 -19.29
C SER A 416 15.22 8.13 -18.54
N ILE A 417 16.43 7.80 -18.07
CA ILE A 417 16.69 6.60 -17.24
C ILE A 417 15.83 6.63 -15.98
N GLY A 418 15.81 7.74 -15.23
CA GLY A 418 15.04 7.83 -14.00
C GLY A 418 13.52 7.76 -14.21
N ALA A 419 13.02 8.38 -15.27
CA ALA A 419 11.61 8.36 -15.64
C ALA A 419 11.17 6.94 -16.07
N LEU A 420 12.00 6.25 -16.87
CA LEU A 420 11.75 4.86 -17.27
C LEU A 420 11.76 3.92 -16.06
N ALA A 421 12.62 4.16 -15.07
CA ALA A 421 12.65 3.38 -13.84
C ALA A 421 11.32 3.51 -13.06
N GLU A 422 10.79 4.73 -12.93
CA GLU A 422 9.48 4.96 -12.31
C GLU A 422 8.35 4.26 -13.07
N GLU A 423 8.39 4.29 -14.40
CA GLU A 423 7.39 3.65 -15.26
C GLU A 423 7.40 2.11 -15.11
N ILE A 424 8.57 1.50 -15.13
CA ILE A 424 8.73 0.04 -14.93
C ILE A 424 8.23 -0.35 -13.53
N LEU A 425 8.57 0.43 -12.50
CA LEU A 425 8.07 0.20 -11.14
C LEU A 425 6.56 0.39 -11.02
N SER A 426 5.99 1.35 -11.75
CA SER A 426 4.55 1.61 -11.75
C SER A 426 3.75 0.42 -12.31
N GLU A 427 4.30 -0.25 -13.32
CA GLU A 427 3.72 -1.47 -13.90
C GLU A 427 4.03 -2.72 -13.04
N LYS A 428 5.18 -2.76 -12.36
CA LYS A 428 5.54 -3.88 -11.47
C LYS A 428 4.75 -3.87 -10.15
N TYR A 429 4.52 -2.70 -9.58
CA TYR A 429 3.85 -2.51 -8.29
C TYR A 429 2.57 -1.68 -8.44
N SER A 430 2.70 -0.36 -8.42
CA SER A 430 1.65 0.61 -8.66
C SER A 430 2.28 2.00 -8.86
N PRO A 431 1.57 2.95 -9.50
CA PRO A 431 2.08 4.31 -9.69
C PRO A 431 2.49 5.01 -8.38
N ALA A 432 1.66 4.90 -7.33
CA ALA A 432 1.98 5.53 -6.06
C ALA A 432 3.19 4.86 -5.36
N PHE A 433 3.31 3.52 -5.44
CA PHE A 433 4.48 2.83 -4.91
C PHE A 433 5.76 3.29 -5.62
N ALA A 434 5.76 3.35 -6.95
CA ALA A 434 6.93 3.76 -7.72
C ALA A 434 7.40 5.17 -7.34
N ARG A 435 6.45 6.09 -7.24
CA ARG A 435 6.70 7.48 -6.89
C ARG A 435 7.24 7.63 -5.46
N ASP A 436 6.61 6.99 -4.47
CA ASP A 436 7.09 6.98 -3.08
C ASP A 436 8.51 6.37 -2.98
N PHE A 437 8.73 5.29 -3.73
CA PHE A 437 10.01 4.58 -3.77
C PHE A 437 11.16 5.44 -4.30
N LEU A 438 10.93 6.26 -5.32
CA LEU A 438 11.91 7.21 -5.85
C LEU A 438 12.14 8.39 -4.90
N ILE A 439 11.08 8.97 -4.34
CA ILE A 439 11.18 10.11 -3.41
C ILE A 439 12.01 9.73 -2.17
N GLU A 440 11.70 8.58 -1.56
CA GLU A 440 12.45 8.10 -0.39
C GLU A 440 13.91 7.73 -0.73
N ALA A 441 14.27 7.52 -2.01
CA ALA A 441 15.65 7.31 -2.43
C ALA A 441 16.45 8.62 -2.53
N LEU A 442 15.78 9.77 -2.67
CA LEU A 442 16.39 11.09 -2.63
C LEU A 442 16.62 11.58 -1.19
N GLU A 443 15.89 11.04 -0.21
CA GLU A 443 15.92 11.48 1.18
C GLU A 443 17.34 11.51 1.81
N PRO A 444 18.23 10.52 1.61
CA PRO A 444 19.60 10.57 2.14
C PRO A 444 20.47 11.68 1.55
N VAL A 445 20.14 12.16 0.35
CA VAL A 445 20.89 13.17 -0.41
C VAL A 445 20.32 14.56 -0.15
N ASN A 446 19.00 14.72 -0.24
CA ASN A 446 18.32 15.97 0.03
C ASN A 446 16.95 15.73 0.67
N PRO A 447 16.89 15.69 2.02
CA PRO A 447 15.65 15.44 2.74
C PRO A 447 14.60 16.55 2.54
N ASN A 448 15.04 17.80 2.32
CA ASN A 448 14.12 18.92 2.10
C ASN A 448 13.41 18.81 0.74
N LEU A 449 14.13 18.43 -0.31
CA LEU A 449 13.54 18.22 -1.63
C LEU A 449 12.66 16.97 -1.64
N ALA A 450 13.11 15.86 -1.03
CA ALA A 450 12.29 14.66 -0.87
C ALA A 450 10.98 14.98 -0.12
N TYR A 451 11.07 15.73 0.98
CA TYR A 451 9.90 16.21 1.71
C TYR A 451 8.99 17.09 0.84
N LYS A 452 9.54 17.97 -0.01
CA LYS A 452 8.73 18.80 -0.92
C LYS A 452 8.04 17.98 -2.02
N LEU A 453 8.67 16.91 -2.50
CA LEU A 453 8.13 16.02 -3.53
C LEU A 453 7.12 15.00 -3.00
N ASN A 454 7.13 14.73 -1.69
CA ASN A 454 6.17 13.84 -1.05
C ASN A 454 4.77 14.45 -1.04
N ILE A 455 3.95 14.05 -2.01
CA ILE A 455 2.57 14.52 -2.18
C ILE A 455 1.60 13.93 -1.14
N TRP A 456 1.98 12.88 -0.42
CA TRP A 456 1.15 12.24 0.59
C TRP A 456 1.44 12.75 2.00
N LYS A 457 2.46 13.59 2.19
CA LYS A 457 2.66 14.22 3.49
C LYS A 457 1.40 15.03 3.84
N PRO A 458 0.88 14.92 5.08
CA PRO A 458 -0.24 15.75 5.47
C PRO A 458 0.18 17.22 5.42
N ASP A 459 -0.68 18.05 4.84
CA ASP A 459 -0.44 19.49 4.89
C ASP A 459 -0.57 19.99 6.34
N ASP A 460 0.28 20.93 6.72
CA ASP A 460 0.18 21.63 7.99
C ASP A 460 -1.01 22.60 7.89
N PRO A 461 -2.13 22.37 8.62
CA PRO A 461 -3.37 23.13 8.42
C PRO A 461 -3.19 24.64 8.66
N GLU A 462 -2.25 25.03 9.53
CA GLU A 462 -1.92 26.44 9.80
C GLU A 462 -1.17 27.06 8.62
N LYS A 463 -0.32 26.29 7.93
CA LYS A 463 0.41 26.76 6.75
C LYS A 463 -0.41 26.72 5.46
N VAL A 464 -1.38 25.80 5.33
CA VAL A 464 -2.27 25.75 4.14
C VAL A 464 -3.00 27.07 3.94
N ARG A 465 -3.44 27.71 5.02
CA ARG A 465 -4.10 29.03 4.97
C ARG A 465 -3.17 30.17 4.55
N GLU A 466 -1.86 30.03 4.70
CA GLU A 466 -0.85 30.99 4.20
C GLU A 466 -0.38 30.66 2.76
N ILE A 467 -0.70 29.48 2.25
CA ILE A 467 -0.20 28.91 0.97
C ILE A 467 -1.20 29.10 -0.18
N ASP A 468 -2.39 29.67 0.05
CA ASP A 468 -3.42 29.84 -0.99
C ASP A 468 -2.94 30.70 -2.20
N ASP A 469 -1.88 31.51 -2.05
CA ASP A 469 -1.20 32.23 -3.14
C ASP A 469 -0.03 31.47 -3.80
N LYS A 470 0.34 30.28 -3.30
CA LYS A 470 1.54 29.50 -3.67
C LYS A 470 1.27 28.19 -4.39
N TYR A 471 0.02 27.88 -4.76
CA TYR A 471 -0.30 26.81 -5.71
C TYR A 471 0.09 27.19 -7.16
N TYR A 472 1.20 27.91 -7.33
CA TYR A 472 1.81 28.11 -8.64
C TYR A 472 2.47 26.79 -9.03
N GLN A 473 2.13 26.29 -10.21
CA GLN A 473 3.02 25.43 -10.99
C GLN A 473 4.40 26.08 -10.95
N PRO A 474 5.38 25.54 -10.19
CA PRO A 474 6.68 26.18 -10.15
C PRO A 474 7.21 26.20 -11.58
N TRP A 475 7.77 27.34 -12.00
CA TRP A 475 8.47 27.45 -13.29
C TRP A 475 9.53 26.35 -13.48
N VAL A 476 9.97 25.74 -12.36
CA VAL A 476 10.89 24.62 -12.30
C VAL A 476 10.13 23.33 -12.03
N ASN A 477 10.17 22.40 -12.99
CA ASN A 477 9.69 21.04 -12.78
C ASN A 477 10.69 20.24 -11.92
N LEU A 478 10.36 20.00 -10.66
CA LEU A 478 11.20 19.26 -9.72
C LEU A 478 11.31 17.77 -10.03
N ASP A 479 10.39 17.20 -10.82
CA ASP A 479 10.49 15.81 -11.28
C ASP A 479 11.72 15.61 -12.16
N PHE A 480 12.12 16.64 -12.91
CA PHE A 480 13.31 16.57 -13.73
C PHE A 480 14.56 16.29 -12.88
N ILE A 481 14.69 17.00 -11.75
CA ILE A 481 15.78 16.81 -10.77
C ILE A 481 15.70 15.42 -10.14
N LEU A 482 14.50 14.99 -9.73
CA LEU A 482 14.30 13.67 -9.13
C LEU A 482 14.77 12.57 -10.09
N HIS A 483 14.25 12.55 -11.31
CA HIS A 483 14.58 11.51 -12.30
C HIS A 483 16.03 11.57 -12.73
N THR A 484 16.63 12.75 -12.94
CA THR A 484 18.06 12.85 -13.24
C THR A 484 18.91 12.26 -12.11
N ALA A 485 18.56 12.55 -10.85
CA ALA A 485 19.26 11.99 -9.70
C ALA A 485 19.13 10.45 -9.67
N ILE A 486 17.93 9.92 -9.85
CA ILE A 486 17.68 8.47 -9.90
C ILE A 486 18.44 7.81 -11.06
N GLY A 487 18.41 8.40 -12.26
CA GLY A 487 19.14 7.89 -13.42
C GLY A 487 20.65 7.86 -13.20
N ALA A 488 21.20 8.91 -12.58
CA ALA A 488 22.61 8.91 -12.17
C ALA A 488 22.94 7.85 -11.12
N GLY A 489 21.98 7.52 -10.23
CA GLY A 489 22.04 6.37 -9.33
C GLY A 489 22.26 5.05 -10.10
N PHE A 490 21.49 4.81 -11.16
CA PHE A 490 21.66 3.62 -12.00
C PHE A 490 22.97 3.60 -12.78
N ILE A 491 23.42 4.75 -13.29
CA ILE A 491 24.74 4.84 -13.92
C ILE A 491 25.86 4.51 -12.92
N ALA A 492 25.76 4.97 -11.68
CA ALA A 492 26.73 4.61 -10.65
C ALA A 492 26.73 3.10 -10.35
N LEU A 493 25.56 2.44 -10.36
CA LEU A 493 25.49 0.98 -10.21
C LEU A 493 26.08 0.24 -11.43
N ARG A 494 25.85 0.74 -12.64
CA ARG A 494 26.45 0.22 -13.88
C ARG A 494 27.98 0.30 -13.86
N ASP A 495 28.53 1.41 -13.38
CA ASP A 495 29.98 1.66 -13.39
C ASP A 495 30.71 0.93 -12.25
N ASP A 496 29.98 0.49 -11.23
CA ASP A 496 30.53 -0.28 -10.14
C ASP A 496 30.86 -1.70 -10.60
N LYS A 497 32.15 -2.04 -10.64
CA LYS A 497 32.65 -3.34 -11.13
C LYS A 497 32.13 -4.54 -10.35
N ILE A 498 31.75 -4.36 -9.09
CA ILE A 498 31.30 -5.44 -8.23
C ILE A 498 29.80 -5.70 -8.51
N ILE A 499 29.00 -4.64 -8.56
CA ILE A 499 27.54 -4.75 -8.78
C ILE A 499 27.20 -5.09 -10.23
N SER A 500 27.99 -4.57 -11.18
CA SER A 500 27.80 -4.82 -12.61
C SER A 500 28.33 -6.18 -13.08
N ASP A 501 29.05 -6.93 -12.25
CA ASP A 501 29.45 -8.31 -12.55
C ASP A 501 28.20 -9.20 -12.74
N GLU A 502 28.27 -10.15 -13.67
CA GLU A 502 27.22 -11.16 -13.88
C GLU A 502 27.16 -12.18 -12.72
N ASN A 503 28.27 -12.31 -11.99
CA ASN A 503 28.44 -13.22 -10.87
C ASN A 503 28.34 -12.53 -9.49
N ALA A 504 27.84 -11.29 -9.45
CA ALA A 504 27.67 -10.52 -8.21
C ALA A 504 26.97 -11.38 -7.14
N SER A 505 27.58 -11.49 -5.97
CA SER A 505 27.01 -12.24 -4.85
C SER A 505 26.03 -11.36 -4.06
N GLU A 506 25.25 -11.96 -3.19
CA GLU A 506 24.32 -11.18 -2.36
C GLU A 506 25.03 -10.23 -1.39
N LYS A 507 26.21 -10.60 -0.89
CA LYS A 507 27.02 -9.74 -0.02
C LYS A 507 27.46 -8.48 -0.76
N ASP A 508 27.65 -8.59 -2.06
CA ASP A 508 27.99 -7.46 -2.92
C ASP A 508 26.84 -6.46 -3.03
N LEU A 509 25.59 -6.95 -2.93
CA LEU A 509 24.38 -6.11 -2.89
C LEU A 509 24.27 -5.26 -1.63
N ASP A 510 25.02 -5.56 -0.56
CA ASP A 510 25.00 -4.72 0.64
C ASP A 510 25.57 -3.32 0.36
N SER A 511 26.37 -3.17 -0.71
CA SER A 511 26.90 -1.88 -1.17
C SER A 511 25.98 -1.12 -2.13
N ILE A 512 24.90 -1.74 -2.65
CA ILE A 512 24.03 -1.13 -3.67
C ILE A 512 23.46 0.19 -3.20
N ILE A 513 22.97 0.26 -1.96
CA ILE A 513 22.36 1.47 -1.45
C ILE A 513 23.37 2.61 -1.41
N ASP A 514 24.60 2.34 -0.96
CA ASP A 514 25.65 3.35 -0.87
C ASP A 514 26.14 3.80 -2.26
N VAL A 515 26.35 2.86 -3.18
CA VAL A 515 26.76 3.14 -4.57
C VAL A 515 25.67 3.95 -5.28
N PHE A 516 24.42 3.53 -5.16
CA PHE A 516 23.28 4.23 -5.75
C PHE A 516 23.16 5.65 -5.18
N ASN A 517 23.25 5.82 -3.86
CA ASN A 517 23.16 7.14 -3.22
C ASN A 517 24.28 8.09 -3.69
N ARG A 518 25.50 7.60 -3.93
CA ARG A 518 26.58 8.42 -4.53
C ARG A 518 26.22 8.88 -5.94
N GLY A 519 25.60 8.01 -6.74
CA GLY A 519 25.07 8.38 -8.06
C GLY A 519 23.93 9.40 -7.98
N VAL A 520 23.00 9.21 -7.04
CA VAL A 520 21.90 10.16 -6.77
C VAL A 520 22.45 11.54 -6.39
N GLN A 521 23.47 11.60 -5.51
CA GLN A 521 24.14 12.85 -5.16
C GLN A 521 24.73 13.53 -6.41
N PHE A 522 25.47 12.78 -7.24
CA PHE A 522 26.04 13.31 -8.48
C PHE A 522 24.97 13.88 -9.43
N GLY A 523 23.88 13.14 -9.66
CA GLY A 523 22.79 13.60 -10.53
C GLY A 523 22.05 14.81 -9.97
N PHE A 524 21.86 14.87 -8.64
CA PHE A 524 21.30 16.03 -7.96
C PHE A 524 22.18 17.27 -8.15
N ASP A 525 23.49 17.17 -7.89
CA ASP A 525 24.43 18.29 -8.03
C ASP A 525 24.52 18.77 -9.49
N LYS A 526 24.55 17.84 -10.44
CA LYS A 526 24.53 18.15 -11.89
C LYS A 526 23.24 18.88 -12.28
N SER A 527 22.09 18.49 -11.73
CA SER A 527 20.80 19.13 -11.98
C SER A 527 20.73 20.54 -11.40
N VAL A 528 21.17 20.74 -10.16
CA VAL A 528 21.17 22.06 -9.51
C VAL A 528 22.09 23.04 -10.23
N LYS A 529 23.29 22.58 -10.63
CA LYS A 529 24.21 23.39 -11.42
C LYS A 529 23.59 23.82 -12.75
N ASN A 530 23.02 22.87 -13.50
CA ASN A 530 22.39 23.16 -14.78
C ASN A 530 21.17 24.09 -14.65
N LEU A 531 20.34 23.92 -13.61
CA LEU A 531 19.24 24.83 -13.33
C LEU A 531 19.74 26.26 -13.10
N GLY A 532 20.83 26.43 -12.33
CA GLY A 532 21.46 27.74 -12.13
C GLY A 532 21.96 28.37 -13.44
N GLU A 533 22.60 27.57 -14.30
CA GLU A 533 23.04 28.01 -15.63
C GLU A 533 21.87 28.41 -16.53
N SER A 534 20.79 27.62 -16.56
CA SER A 534 19.57 27.93 -17.33
C SER A 534 18.87 29.18 -16.85
N ILE A 535 18.75 29.38 -15.53
CA ILE A 535 18.18 30.60 -14.95
C ILE A 535 19.02 31.82 -15.33
N ASN A 536 20.35 31.73 -15.23
CA ASN A 536 21.24 32.82 -15.61
C ASN A 536 21.14 33.15 -17.11
N SER A 537 21.09 32.13 -17.97
CA SER A 537 20.91 32.31 -19.42
C SER A 537 19.58 33.01 -19.73
N LEU A 538 18.48 32.53 -19.14
CA LEU A 538 17.15 33.11 -19.32
C LEU A 538 17.09 34.55 -18.81
N THR A 539 17.70 34.82 -17.66
CA THR A 539 17.77 36.17 -17.06
C THR A 539 18.49 37.15 -17.98
N ASN A 540 19.61 36.71 -18.58
CA ASN A 540 20.36 37.50 -19.55
C ASN A 540 19.57 37.75 -20.85
N GLU A 541 18.87 36.74 -21.36
CA GLU A 541 18.03 36.86 -22.56
C GLU A 541 16.83 37.80 -22.34
N LEU A 542 16.17 37.67 -21.19
CA LEU A 542 15.02 38.50 -20.82
C LEU A 542 15.41 39.90 -20.32
N LYS A 543 16.70 40.15 -20.09
CA LYS A 543 17.23 41.41 -19.53
C LYS A 543 16.60 41.80 -18.19
N ILE A 544 16.35 40.80 -17.35
CA ILE A 544 15.82 40.98 -15.99
C ILE A 544 16.96 40.79 -14.98
N GLN A 545 16.81 41.32 -13.76
CA GLN A 545 17.69 40.99 -12.62
C GLN A 545 16.87 40.17 -11.62
N LEU A 546 17.41 39.03 -11.21
CA LEU A 546 16.83 38.15 -10.19
C LEU A 546 17.40 38.44 -8.80
#